data_AF-A0A9X3AEN3-F1
#
_entry.id   AF-A0A9X3AEN3-F1
#
_cell.length_a   1.000
_cell.length_b   1.000
_cell.length_c   1.000
_cell.angle_alpha   90.00
_cell.angle_beta   90.00
_cell.angle_gamma   90.00
#
_symmetry.space_group_name_H-M   'P 1'
#
loop_
_entity.id
_entity.type
_entity.pdbx_description
1 polymer ?
#
loop_
_entity_poly.entity_id
_entity_poly.type
_entity_poly.pdbx_seq_one_letter_code
_entity_poly.pdbx_strand_id
1 'polypeptide(L)'
;MAKSAAQKRRRKQRRQVQARNARPYAPRQPRQTWSAGKVTLWTTLGVFAFIGLVPAFWYWIAPAISDLVGPVPVLAVIAGWLPVGGLVAAVGFYLVLRDDLLPKTRVKLAWVLGVWGVLALATMPIDVNSPPLSDDYYSGLRIGFLGALVGAVLVPIGVYALWKPFNRRKEPTTAVWGYAFAIFAVCLLLSAAALAWLP
;
A
#
# COMPACT_ATOMS: atom_id res chain seq x y z
N MET A 1 -30.08 -37.73 -49.99
CA MET A 1 -28.74 -37.23 -50.36
C MET A 1 -28.20 -36.20 -49.35
N ALA A 2 -27.90 -36.58 -48.09
CA ALA A 2 -27.55 -35.60 -47.02
C ALA A 2 -26.16 -35.80 -46.37
N LYS A 3 -25.32 -36.73 -46.86
CA LYS A 3 -24.01 -37.07 -46.24
C LYS A 3 -22.86 -36.11 -46.58
N SER A 4 -23.04 -35.18 -47.52
CA SER A 4 -21.99 -34.29 -48.05
C SER A 4 -21.67 -33.08 -47.12
N ALA A 5 -22.66 -32.54 -46.42
CA ALA A 5 -22.49 -31.32 -45.61
C ALA A 5 -21.71 -31.56 -44.30
N ALA A 6 -21.94 -32.70 -43.64
CA ALA A 6 -21.26 -33.07 -42.38
C ALA A 6 -19.76 -33.28 -42.58
N GLN A 7 -19.37 -33.86 -43.72
CA GLN A 7 -17.97 -34.13 -44.05
C GLN A 7 -17.20 -32.83 -44.36
N LYS A 8 -17.87 -31.83 -44.96
CA LYS A 8 -17.30 -30.49 -45.22
C LYS A 8 -17.05 -29.71 -43.93
N ARG A 9 -17.95 -29.79 -42.93
CA ARG A 9 -17.77 -29.17 -41.60
C ARG A 9 -16.59 -29.75 -40.84
N ARG A 10 -16.43 -31.08 -40.81
CA ARG A 10 -15.28 -31.74 -40.16
C ARG A 10 -13.93 -31.33 -40.75
N ARG A 11 -13.84 -31.13 -42.08
CA ARG A 11 -12.61 -30.64 -42.73
C ARG A 11 -12.26 -29.19 -42.35
N LYS A 12 -13.25 -28.28 -42.27
CA LYS A 12 -13.01 -26.90 -41.80
C LYS A 12 -12.53 -26.87 -40.35
N GLN A 13 -13.13 -27.69 -39.49
CA GLN A 13 -12.77 -27.76 -38.08
C GLN A 13 -11.34 -28.29 -37.88
N ARG A 14 -10.93 -29.33 -38.62
CA ARG A 14 -9.54 -29.82 -38.60
C ARG A 14 -8.54 -28.77 -39.07
N ARG A 15 -8.86 -27.99 -40.13
CA ARG A 15 -8.00 -26.91 -40.62
C ARG A 15 -7.85 -25.77 -39.61
N GLN A 16 -8.91 -25.41 -38.87
CA GLN A 16 -8.83 -24.41 -37.81
C GLN A 16 -7.99 -24.89 -36.62
N VAL A 17 -8.07 -26.17 -36.25
CA VAL A 17 -7.24 -26.74 -35.18
C VAL A 17 -5.76 -26.78 -35.61
N GLN A 18 -5.47 -27.16 -36.86
CA GLN A 18 -4.11 -27.12 -37.40
C GLN A 18 -3.54 -25.70 -37.48
N ALA A 19 -4.35 -24.71 -37.89
CA ALA A 19 -3.93 -23.32 -37.93
C ALA A 19 -3.70 -22.72 -36.52
N ARG A 20 -4.42 -23.21 -35.49
CA ARG A 20 -4.21 -22.79 -34.10
C ARG A 20 -2.92 -23.35 -33.51
N ASN A 21 -2.52 -24.55 -33.93
CA ASN A 21 -1.28 -25.20 -33.49
C ASN A 21 -0.04 -24.74 -34.30
N ALA A 22 -0.23 -24.09 -35.44
CA ALA A 22 0.84 -23.53 -36.27
C ALA A 22 1.25 -22.10 -35.87
N ARG A 23 0.79 -21.58 -34.72
CA ARG A 23 1.27 -20.28 -34.23
C ARG A 23 2.75 -20.42 -33.85
N PRO A 24 3.65 -19.60 -34.40
CA PRO A 24 5.05 -19.60 -34.02
C PRO A 24 5.15 -19.43 -32.50
N TYR A 25 5.93 -20.29 -31.87
CA TYR A 25 6.28 -20.17 -30.46
C TYR A 25 7.04 -18.85 -30.30
N ALA A 26 6.34 -17.78 -29.94
CA ALA A 26 6.99 -16.52 -29.61
C ALA A 26 7.86 -16.78 -28.37
N PRO A 27 9.20 -16.59 -28.45
CA PRO A 27 10.04 -16.82 -27.30
C PRO A 27 9.56 -15.94 -26.16
N ARG A 28 9.22 -16.56 -25.02
CA ARG A 28 8.96 -15.83 -23.78
C ARG A 28 10.19 -14.97 -23.52
N GLN A 29 10.04 -13.64 -23.59
CA GLN A 29 11.11 -12.74 -23.19
C GLN A 29 11.57 -13.14 -21.78
N PRO A 30 12.89 -13.31 -21.54
CA PRO A 30 13.39 -13.71 -20.26
C PRO A 30 12.93 -12.67 -19.22
N ARG A 31 12.13 -13.12 -18.24
CA ARG A 31 11.83 -12.30 -17.06
C ARG A 31 13.18 -11.94 -16.46
N GLN A 32 13.45 -10.64 -16.37
CA GLN A 32 14.68 -10.10 -15.81
C GLN A 32 14.70 -10.40 -14.30
N THR A 33 15.11 -11.61 -13.93
CA THR A 33 15.26 -12.01 -12.54
C THR A 33 16.55 -11.40 -12.01
N TRP A 34 16.46 -10.70 -10.88
CA TRP A 34 17.65 -10.16 -10.23
C TRP A 34 18.55 -11.33 -9.80
N SER A 35 19.85 -11.18 -9.99
CA SER A 35 20.80 -12.18 -9.46
C SER A 35 20.73 -12.18 -7.94
N ALA A 36 20.87 -13.37 -7.32
CA ALA A 36 20.82 -13.50 -5.87
C ALA A 36 21.77 -12.52 -5.17
N GLY A 37 22.99 -12.33 -5.69
CA GLY A 37 23.96 -11.36 -5.16
C GLY A 37 23.49 -9.90 -5.21
N LYS A 38 22.75 -9.49 -6.26
CA LYS A 38 22.16 -8.14 -6.31
C LYS A 38 21.07 -7.99 -5.25
N VAL A 39 20.21 -9.00 -5.09
CA VAL A 39 19.16 -8.98 -4.05
C VAL A 39 19.79 -8.88 -2.67
N THR A 40 20.80 -9.68 -2.37
CA THR A 40 21.54 -9.63 -1.10
C THR A 40 22.15 -8.25 -0.87
N LEU A 41 22.88 -7.69 -1.85
CA LEU A 41 23.50 -6.37 -1.71
C LEU A 41 22.48 -5.26 -1.41
N TRP A 42 21.39 -5.19 -2.18
CA TRP A 42 20.35 -4.18 -2.00
C TRP A 42 19.60 -4.34 -0.68
N THR A 43 19.37 -5.59 -0.26
CA THR A 43 18.72 -5.86 1.03
C THR A 43 19.61 -5.42 2.18
N THR A 44 20.90 -5.75 2.14
CA THR A 44 21.88 -5.34 3.14
C THR A 44 21.99 -3.81 3.23
N LEU A 45 22.11 -3.12 2.08
CA LEU A 45 22.13 -1.66 2.04
C LEU A 45 20.83 -1.07 2.62
N GLY A 46 19.68 -1.65 2.30
CA GLY A 46 18.39 -1.23 2.84
C GLY A 46 18.31 -1.38 4.36
N VAL A 47 18.82 -2.49 4.90
CA VAL A 47 18.87 -2.73 6.36
C VAL A 47 19.78 -1.73 7.05
N PHE A 48 20.99 -1.48 6.53
CA PHE A 48 21.89 -0.47 7.10
C PHE A 48 21.31 0.94 7.02
N ALA A 49 20.69 1.30 5.89
CA ALA A 49 20.01 2.57 5.74
C ALA A 49 18.87 2.72 6.75
N PHE A 50 18.08 1.66 6.99
CA PHE A 50 17.03 1.65 8.00
C PHE A 50 17.58 1.80 9.42
N ILE A 51 18.61 1.04 9.77
CA ILE A 51 19.29 1.12 11.08
C ILE A 51 19.82 2.53 11.34
N GLY A 52 20.34 3.22 10.32
CA GLY A 52 20.76 4.61 10.44
C GLY A 52 19.60 5.61 10.46
N LEU A 53 18.52 5.33 9.72
CA LEU A 53 17.35 6.21 9.64
C LEU A 53 16.59 6.30 10.96
N VAL A 54 16.43 5.20 11.70
CA VAL A 54 15.70 5.21 12.98
C VAL A 54 16.30 6.21 13.98
N PRO A 55 17.58 6.14 14.38
CA PRO A 55 18.16 7.13 15.28
C PRO A 55 18.18 8.53 14.63
N ALA A 56 18.49 8.64 13.33
CA ALA A 56 18.46 9.94 12.67
C ALA A 56 17.08 10.61 12.74
N PHE A 57 16.03 9.81 12.61
CA PHE A 57 14.66 10.28 12.75
C PHE A 57 14.39 10.78 14.16
N TRP A 58 14.63 9.95 15.18
CA TRP A 58 14.29 10.29 16.57
C TRP A 58 15.14 11.41 17.18
N TYR A 59 16.41 11.53 16.79
CA TYR A 59 17.33 12.51 17.38
C TYR A 59 17.46 13.81 16.60
N TRP A 60 17.17 13.83 15.29
CA TRP A 60 17.33 15.03 14.46
C TRP A 60 16.06 15.44 13.74
N ILE A 61 15.39 14.53 13.04
CA ILE A 61 14.25 14.88 12.18
C ILE A 61 13.01 15.18 13.01
N ALA A 62 12.63 14.29 13.92
CA ALA A 62 11.43 14.43 14.73
C ALA A 62 11.47 15.67 15.64
N PRO A 63 12.58 15.99 16.34
CA PRO A 63 12.67 17.24 17.08
C PRO A 63 12.56 18.47 16.18
N ALA A 64 13.28 18.51 15.06
CA ALA A 64 13.22 19.65 14.13
C ALA A 64 11.83 19.87 13.54
N ILE A 65 11.11 18.78 13.20
CA ILE A 65 9.71 18.87 12.77
C ILE A 65 8.86 19.35 13.93
N SER A 66 8.97 18.74 15.11
CA SER A 66 8.19 19.10 16.29
C SER A 66 8.36 20.56 16.68
N ASP A 67 9.56 21.13 16.59
CA ASP A 67 9.81 22.54 16.89
C ASP A 67 9.11 23.46 15.87
N LEU A 68 9.07 23.04 14.60
CA LEU A 68 8.42 23.80 13.54
C LEU A 68 6.89 23.81 13.66
N VAL A 69 6.29 22.67 14.01
CA VAL A 69 4.83 22.50 14.03
C VAL A 69 4.20 22.60 15.41
N GLY A 70 4.99 22.46 16.48
CA GLY A 70 4.58 22.48 17.88
C GLY A 70 3.77 23.71 18.30
N PRO A 71 4.02 24.92 17.76
CA PRO A 71 3.19 26.09 18.07
C PRO A 71 1.72 25.97 17.63
N VAL A 72 1.39 25.03 16.73
CA VAL A 72 0.03 24.83 16.22
C VAL A 72 -0.38 23.37 16.44
N PRO A 73 -1.13 23.05 17.52
CA PRO A 73 -1.46 21.67 17.93
C PRO A 73 -1.97 20.79 16.78
N VAL A 74 -2.88 21.33 15.96
CA VAL A 74 -3.44 20.60 14.81
C VAL A 74 -2.37 20.25 13.79
N LEU A 75 -1.45 21.17 13.48
CA LEU A 75 -0.36 20.88 12.54
C LEU A 75 0.63 19.88 13.12
N ALA A 76 0.90 19.94 14.42
CA ALA A 76 1.72 18.97 15.13
C ALA A 76 1.14 17.56 15.03
N VAL A 77 -0.15 17.39 15.32
CA VAL A 77 -0.83 16.10 15.17
C VAL A 77 -0.81 15.62 13.73
N ILE A 78 -1.13 16.48 12.74
CA ILE A 78 -1.13 16.11 11.32
C ILE A 78 0.27 15.66 10.89
N ALA A 79 1.32 16.39 11.28
CA ALA A 79 2.70 16.07 10.93
C ALA A 79 3.15 14.75 11.55
N GLY A 80 2.82 14.50 12.82
CA GLY A 80 3.11 13.23 13.48
C GLY A 80 2.31 12.06 12.91
N TRP A 81 1.07 12.29 12.49
CA TRP A 81 0.22 11.27 11.87
C TRP A 81 0.71 10.88 10.46
N LEU A 82 1.28 11.85 9.72
CA LEU A 82 1.58 11.75 8.30
C LEU A 82 2.32 10.45 7.93
N PRO A 83 3.45 10.08 8.55
CA PRO A 83 4.24 8.91 8.16
C PRO A 83 3.43 7.62 8.05
N VAL A 84 2.59 7.33 9.04
CA VAL A 84 1.83 6.09 9.09
C VAL A 84 0.47 6.26 8.41
N GLY A 85 -0.27 7.31 8.73
CA GLY A 85 -1.59 7.54 8.18
C GLY A 85 -1.59 7.87 6.70
N GLY A 86 -0.58 8.64 6.25
CA GLY A 86 -0.31 8.90 4.85
C GLY A 86 0.04 7.64 4.07
N LEU A 87 0.77 6.69 4.68
CA LEU A 87 0.99 5.37 4.09
C LEU A 87 -0.32 4.60 3.92
N VAL A 88 -1.18 4.56 4.94
CA VAL A 88 -2.50 3.88 4.85
C VAL A 88 -3.35 4.50 3.74
N ALA A 89 -3.40 5.84 3.65
CA ALA A 89 -4.09 6.54 2.58
C ALA A 89 -3.50 6.20 1.21
N ALA A 90 -2.18 6.23 1.07
CA ALA A 90 -1.48 5.93 -0.17
C ALA A 90 -1.71 4.49 -0.63
N VAL A 91 -1.75 3.51 0.29
CA VAL A 91 -2.14 2.13 0.00
C VAL A 91 -3.58 2.08 -0.51
N GLY A 92 -4.50 2.80 0.12
CA GLY A 92 -5.88 2.94 -0.33
C GLY A 92 -5.97 3.44 -1.77
N PHE A 93 -5.35 4.59 -2.07
CA PHE A 93 -5.33 5.15 -3.42
C PHE A 93 -4.66 4.23 -4.44
N TYR A 94 -3.55 3.59 -4.07
CA TYR A 94 -2.88 2.63 -4.94
C TYR A 94 -3.81 1.46 -5.30
N LEU A 95 -4.55 0.90 -4.34
CA LEU A 95 -5.48 -0.19 -4.59
C LEU A 95 -6.66 0.22 -5.48
N VAL A 96 -7.17 1.45 -5.33
CA VAL A 96 -8.22 1.99 -6.21
C VAL A 96 -7.71 2.14 -7.65
N LEU A 97 -6.53 2.73 -7.83
CA LEU A 97 -6.00 3.05 -9.16
C LEU A 97 -5.26 1.89 -9.83
N ARG A 98 -4.93 0.82 -9.07
CA ARG A 98 -4.02 -0.24 -9.51
C ARG A 98 -4.35 -0.77 -10.90
N ASP A 99 -5.62 -1.02 -11.18
CA ASP A 99 -6.04 -1.70 -12.40
C ASP A 99 -6.00 -0.78 -13.64
N ASP A 100 -6.13 0.53 -13.45
CA ASP A 100 -6.06 1.55 -14.50
C ASP A 100 -4.62 2.02 -14.79
N LEU A 101 -3.69 1.76 -13.88
CA LEU A 101 -2.30 2.21 -14.03
C LEU A 101 -1.53 1.37 -15.06
N LEU A 102 -0.70 2.05 -15.86
CA LEU A 102 0.29 1.39 -16.71
C LEU A 102 1.27 0.56 -15.87
N PRO A 103 1.78 -0.58 -16.36
CA PRO A 103 2.69 -1.45 -15.60
C PRO A 103 3.93 -0.73 -15.03
N LYS A 104 4.50 0.21 -15.80
CA LYS A 104 5.65 1.01 -15.34
C LYS A 104 5.29 1.93 -14.16
N THR A 105 4.11 2.54 -14.18
CA THR A 105 3.63 3.42 -13.10
C THR A 105 3.31 2.63 -11.84
N ARG A 106 2.78 1.41 -11.97
CA ARG A 106 2.56 0.51 -10.82
C ARG A 106 3.85 0.23 -10.05
N VAL A 107 4.95 -0.03 -10.77
CA VAL A 107 6.26 -0.28 -10.14
C VAL A 107 6.77 0.98 -9.42
N LYS A 108 6.64 2.16 -10.03
CA LYS A 108 7.03 3.43 -9.38
C LYS A 108 6.23 3.69 -8.11
N LEU A 109 4.91 3.50 -8.15
CA LEU A 109 4.05 3.68 -6.99
C LEU A 109 4.33 2.63 -5.91
N ALA A 110 4.62 1.38 -6.29
CA ALA A 110 5.06 0.37 -5.33
C ALA A 110 6.37 0.76 -4.62
N TRP A 111 7.31 1.39 -5.33
CA TRP A 111 8.51 1.96 -4.71
C TRP A 111 8.19 3.11 -3.75
N VAL A 112 7.30 4.03 -4.13
CA VAL A 112 6.85 5.12 -3.25
C VAL A 112 6.22 4.55 -1.99
N LEU A 113 5.33 3.55 -2.11
CA LEU A 113 4.74 2.87 -0.96
C LEU A 113 5.79 2.15 -0.10
N GLY A 114 6.81 1.56 -0.73
CA GLY A 114 7.94 0.95 -0.02
C GLY A 114 8.70 1.97 0.82
N VAL A 115 9.04 3.14 0.25
CA VAL A 115 9.71 4.23 0.97
C VAL A 115 8.84 4.74 2.12
N TRP A 116 7.54 4.94 1.88
CA TRP A 116 6.59 5.31 2.92
C TRP A 116 6.45 4.24 4.01
N GLY A 117 6.52 2.96 3.64
CA GLY A 117 6.54 1.83 4.57
C GLY A 117 7.75 1.87 5.50
N VAL A 118 8.94 2.10 4.93
CA VAL A 118 10.18 2.26 5.70
C VAL A 118 10.09 3.47 6.64
N LEU A 119 9.56 4.60 6.15
CA LEU A 119 9.35 5.79 6.95
C LEU A 119 8.40 5.53 8.12
N ALA A 120 7.23 4.94 7.86
CA ALA A 120 6.25 4.58 8.89
C ALA A 120 6.84 3.68 9.98
N LEU A 121 7.67 2.70 9.60
CA LEU A 121 8.37 1.84 10.55
C LEU A 121 9.42 2.61 11.37
N ALA A 122 10.18 3.51 10.75
CA ALA A 122 11.17 4.32 11.47
C ALA A 122 10.52 5.29 12.46
N THR A 123 9.29 5.72 12.19
CA THR A 123 8.48 6.59 13.04
C THR A 123 7.69 5.86 14.12
N MET A 124 7.83 4.54 14.25
CA MET A 124 7.14 3.78 15.29
C MET A 124 7.45 4.37 16.67
N PRO A 125 6.46 4.74 17.49
CA PRO A 125 6.71 5.32 18.80
C PRO A 125 7.35 4.27 19.70
N ILE A 126 8.66 4.40 19.92
CA ILE A 126 9.40 3.58 20.88
C ILE A 126 9.63 4.48 22.09
N ASP A 127 9.17 4.08 23.28
CA ASP A 127 9.39 4.80 24.55
C ASP A 127 10.88 4.72 24.99
N VAL A 128 11.81 5.12 24.12
CA VAL A 128 13.24 5.20 24.41
C VAL A 128 13.58 6.67 24.52
N ASN A 129 14.04 7.11 25.71
CA ASN A 129 14.71 8.37 26.05
C ASN A 129 14.77 9.40 24.90
N SER A 130 13.62 9.80 24.40
CA SER A 130 13.55 10.61 23.18
C SER A 130 13.81 12.04 23.60
N PRO A 131 14.41 12.86 22.73
CA PRO A 131 14.40 14.31 22.95
C PRO A 131 12.95 14.77 23.22
N PRO A 132 12.75 15.83 24.02
CA PRO A 132 11.41 16.34 24.28
C PRO A 132 10.75 16.72 22.95
N LEU A 133 9.71 15.97 22.58
CA LEU A 133 8.82 16.28 21.48
C LEU A 133 7.58 16.98 22.05
N SER A 134 6.91 17.81 21.26
CA SER A 134 5.60 18.33 21.64
C SER A 134 4.60 17.18 21.83
N ASP A 135 3.79 17.26 22.88
CA ASP A 135 2.82 16.22 23.23
C ASP A 135 1.85 15.94 22.07
N ASP A 136 1.47 16.98 21.33
CA ASP A 136 0.60 16.88 20.15
C ASP A 136 1.26 16.13 18.99
N TYR A 137 2.52 16.45 18.66
CA TYR A 137 3.25 15.75 17.61
C TYR A 137 3.41 14.27 17.93
N TYR A 138 3.76 13.96 19.18
CA TYR A 138 3.93 12.60 19.65
C TYR A 138 2.60 11.83 19.73
N SER A 139 1.50 12.52 20.09
CA SER A 139 0.15 11.97 20.00
C SER A 139 -0.24 11.66 18.56
N GLY A 140 0.10 12.52 17.60
CA GLY A 140 -0.07 12.26 16.17
C GLY A 140 0.62 10.98 15.72
N LEU A 141 1.87 10.76 16.11
CA LEU A 141 2.63 9.53 15.84
C LEU A 141 1.93 8.29 16.42
N ARG A 142 1.51 8.36 17.69
CA ARG A 142 0.83 7.26 18.39
C ARG A 142 -0.52 6.93 17.76
N ILE A 143 -1.34 7.93 17.47
CA ILE A 143 -2.66 7.74 16.85
C ILE A 143 -2.50 7.21 15.43
N GLY A 144 -1.53 7.72 14.65
CA GLY A 144 -1.21 7.19 13.33
C GLY A 144 -0.85 5.70 13.38
N PHE A 145 0.04 5.32 14.30
CA PHE A 145 0.51 3.94 14.44
C PHE A 145 -0.57 2.99 14.97
N LEU A 146 -1.19 3.31 16.11
CA LEU A 146 -2.27 2.50 16.69
C LEU A 146 -3.46 2.43 15.74
N GLY A 147 -3.80 3.55 15.09
CA GLY A 147 -4.82 3.61 14.07
C GLY A 147 -4.55 2.69 12.91
N ALA A 148 -3.32 2.63 12.40
CA ALA A 148 -2.96 1.69 11.34
C ALA A 148 -3.07 0.22 11.77
N LEU A 149 -2.66 -0.12 13.01
CA LEU A 149 -2.83 -1.47 13.56
C LEU A 149 -4.30 -1.86 13.68
N VAL A 150 -5.10 -0.96 14.25
CA VAL A 150 -6.56 -1.14 14.36
C VAL A 150 -7.19 -1.26 12.97
N GLY A 151 -6.78 -0.41 12.03
CA GLY A 151 -7.24 -0.42 10.65
C GLY A 151 -6.91 -1.72 9.92
N ALA A 152 -5.74 -2.30 10.14
CA ALA A 152 -5.35 -3.59 9.56
C ALA A 152 -6.31 -4.73 9.92
N VAL A 153 -7.03 -4.61 11.04
CA VAL A 153 -8.02 -5.59 11.50
C VAL A 153 -9.45 -5.14 11.18
N LEU A 154 -9.81 -3.90 11.52
CA LEU A 154 -11.16 -3.39 11.37
C LEU A 154 -11.56 -3.16 9.91
N VAL A 155 -10.64 -2.74 9.04
CA VAL A 155 -10.96 -2.51 7.62
C VAL A 155 -11.38 -3.83 6.95
N PRO A 156 -10.64 -4.95 7.08
CA PRO A 156 -11.11 -6.24 6.58
C PRO A 156 -12.45 -6.69 7.14
N ILE A 157 -12.63 -6.60 8.46
CA ILE A 157 -13.87 -7.00 9.10
C ILE A 157 -15.03 -6.14 8.57
N GLY A 158 -14.86 -4.83 8.50
CA GLY A 158 -15.85 -3.88 8.01
C GLY A 158 -16.21 -4.10 6.55
N VAL A 159 -15.21 -4.30 5.68
CA VAL A 159 -15.43 -4.63 4.26
C VAL A 159 -16.23 -5.91 4.13
N TYR A 160 -15.85 -6.99 4.83
CA TYR A 160 -16.59 -8.25 4.73
C TYR A 160 -18.00 -8.16 5.32
N ALA A 161 -18.18 -7.50 6.46
CA ALA A 161 -19.48 -7.34 7.11
C ALA A 161 -20.46 -6.53 6.24
N LEU A 162 -19.99 -5.46 5.60
CA LEU A 162 -20.81 -4.62 4.73
C LEU A 162 -21.01 -5.23 3.33
N TRP A 163 -20.06 -6.01 2.82
CA TRP A 163 -20.12 -6.57 1.48
C TRP A 163 -20.95 -7.85 1.38
N LYS A 164 -20.76 -8.79 2.31
CA LYS A 164 -21.40 -10.12 2.29
C LYS A 164 -22.94 -10.12 2.22
N PRO A 165 -23.69 -9.22 2.88
CA PRO A 165 -25.16 -9.23 2.79
C PRO A 165 -25.67 -8.95 1.37
N PHE A 166 -24.98 -8.11 0.60
CA PHE A 166 -25.38 -7.73 -0.77
C PHE A 166 -24.72 -8.58 -1.85
N ASN A 167 -23.59 -9.21 -1.55
CA ASN A 167 -22.75 -9.92 -2.53
C ASN A 167 -22.37 -11.34 -2.07
N ARG A 168 -23.38 -12.16 -1.70
CA ARG A 168 -23.23 -13.51 -1.09
C ARG A 168 -22.26 -14.50 -1.75
N ARG A 169 -21.82 -14.28 -2.99
CA ARG A 169 -20.90 -15.15 -3.75
C ARG A 169 -19.73 -14.44 -4.42
N LYS A 170 -19.61 -13.11 -4.29
CA LYS A 170 -18.55 -12.34 -4.95
C LYS A 170 -17.57 -11.86 -3.90
N GLU A 171 -16.30 -12.00 -4.19
CA GLU A 171 -15.26 -11.36 -3.38
C GLU A 171 -15.29 -9.84 -3.59
N PRO A 172 -14.94 -9.04 -2.57
CA PRO A 172 -14.81 -7.60 -2.74
C PRO A 172 -13.70 -7.29 -3.75
N THR A 173 -13.97 -6.38 -4.68
CA THR A 173 -12.96 -5.96 -5.66
C THR A 173 -11.82 -5.18 -4.98
N THR A 174 -10.66 -5.16 -5.62
CA THR A 174 -9.47 -4.36 -5.21
C THR A 174 -9.82 -2.89 -4.92
N ALA A 175 -10.71 -2.30 -5.73
CA ALA A 175 -11.17 -0.93 -5.53
C ALA A 175 -11.96 -0.75 -4.22
N VAL A 176 -12.81 -1.69 -3.83
CA VAL A 176 -13.57 -1.62 -2.56
C VAL A 176 -12.63 -1.60 -1.36
N TRP A 177 -11.61 -2.45 -1.39
CA TRP A 177 -10.54 -2.43 -0.39
C TRP A 177 -9.82 -1.08 -0.35
N GLY A 178 -9.48 -0.54 -1.52
CA GLY A 178 -8.82 0.76 -1.65
C GLY A 178 -9.64 1.91 -1.04
N TYR A 179 -10.94 1.97 -1.34
CA TYR A 179 -11.84 2.96 -0.74
C TYR A 179 -11.94 2.81 0.77
N ALA A 180 -12.04 1.58 1.27
CA ALA A 180 -12.15 1.34 2.71
C ALA A 180 -10.89 1.82 3.46
N PHE A 181 -9.68 1.56 2.93
CA PHE A 181 -8.44 2.08 3.51
C PHE A 181 -8.33 3.60 3.41
N ALA A 182 -8.72 4.20 2.28
CA ALA A 182 -8.67 5.65 2.12
C ALA A 182 -9.64 6.37 3.07
N ILE A 183 -10.88 5.90 3.18
CA ILE A 183 -11.88 6.43 4.12
C ILE A 183 -11.39 6.24 5.56
N PHE A 184 -10.87 5.07 5.89
CA PHE A 184 -10.33 4.81 7.22
C PHE A 184 -9.19 5.77 7.58
N ALA A 185 -8.26 6.03 6.65
CA ALA A 185 -7.18 6.99 6.88
C ALA A 185 -7.73 8.41 7.11
N VAL A 186 -8.72 8.86 6.33
CA VAL A 186 -9.36 10.17 6.54
C VAL A 186 -10.05 10.23 7.90
N CYS A 187 -10.83 9.22 8.27
CA CYS A 187 -11.47 9.15 9.59
C CYS A 187 -10.44 9.16 10.72
N LEU A 188 -9.32 8.47 10.55
CA LEU A 188 -8.23 8.44 11.52
C LEU A 188 -7.58 9.82 11.68
N LEU A 189 -7.33 10.52 10.57
CA LEU A 189 -6.80 11.89 10.58
C LEU A 189 -7.76 12.86 11.29
N LEU A 190 -9.06 12.79 10.97
CA LEU A 190 -10.07 13.63 11.60
C LEU A 190 -10.18 13.33 13.10
N SER A 191 -10.09 12.06 13.50
CA SER A 191 -10.10 11.67 14.91
C SER A 191 -8.86 12.18 15.64
N ALA A 192 -7.69 12.07 15.00
CA ALA A 192 -6.44 12.60 15.55
C ALA A 192 -6.52 14.12 15.73
N ALA A 193 -6.95 14.84 14.69
CA ALA A 193 -7.12 16.29 14.73
C ALA A 193 -8.14 16.70 15.79
N ALA A 194 -9.27 15.99 15.94
CA ALA A 194 -10.27 16.28 16.96
C ALA A 194 -9.74 16.09 18.39
N LEU A 195 -8.93 15.05 18.62
CA LEU A 195 -8.28 14.83 19.92
C LEU A 195 -7.31 15.95 20.28
N ALA A 196 -6.67 16.59 19.31
CA ALA A 196 -5.80 17.76 19.52
C ALA A 196 -6.52 18.98 20.10
N TRP A 197 -7.86 19.04 19.98
CA TRP A 197 -8.68 20.14 20.48
C TRP A 197 -9.32 19.85 21.84
N LEU A 198 -9.17 18.63 22.36
CA LEU A 198 -9.72 18.25 23.66
C LEU A 198 -8.65 18.53 24.74
N PRO A 199 -8.93 19.44 25.69
CA PRO A 199 -8.01 19.80 26.76
C PRO A 199 -7.81 18.67 27.79
#